data_AF-X1TPY4-F1
#
_entry.id   AF-X1TPY4-F1
#
_cell.length_a   1.000
_cell.length_b   1.000
_cell.length_c   1.000
_cell.angle_alpha   90.00
_cell.angle_beta   90.00
_cell.angle_gamma   90.00
#
_symmetry.space_group_name_H-M   'P 1'
#
loop_
_entity.id
_entity.type
_entity.pdbx_description
1 polymer ?
#
loop_
_entity_poly.entity_id
_entity_poly.type
_entity_poly.pdbx_seq_one_letter_code
_entity_poly.pdbx_strand_id
1 'polypeptide(L)' 'MKKYEFKHVRMNHGVKCEFSKKNWEIKLESILAEMGDDGWDLKSFQSHVPSHTHLIFGREKS' A
#
# COMPACT_ATOMS: atom_id res chain seq x y z
N MET A 1 -6.78 26.64 -2.59
CA MET A 1 -6.18 25.59 -1.74
C MET A 1 -6.55 24.24 -2.35
N LYS A 2 -5.57 23.43 -2.78
CA LYS A 2 -5.85 22.13 -3.41
C LYS A 2 -6.46 21.18 -2.37
N LYS A 3 -7.49 20.43 -2.75
CA LYS A 3 -8.11 19.40 -1.89
C LYS A 3 -7.47 18.06 -2.25
N TYR A 4 -7.11 17.27 -1.24
CA TYR A 4 -6.56 15.93 -1.41
C TYR A 4 -7.53 14.89 -0.85
N GLU A 5 -7.66 13.78 -1.56
CA GLU A 5 -8.28 12.56 -1.03
C GLU A 5 -7.17 11.61 -0.60
N PHE A 6 -7.40 10.87 0.48
CA PHE A 6 -6.46 9.87 0.99
C PHE A 6 -7.12 8.50 1.07
N LYS A 7 -6.36 7.45 0.74
CA LYS A 7 -6.76 6.04 0.85
C LYS A 7 -5.73 5.29 1.67
N HIS A 8 -6.19 4.55 2.67
CA HIS A 8 -5.36 3.72 3.54
C HIS A 8 -5.52 2.25 3.16
N VAL A 9 -4.42 1.60 2.83
CA VAL A 9 -4.40 0.16 2.53
C VAL A 9 -3.54 -0.54 3.57
N ARG A 10 -4.15 -1.51 4.27
CA ARG A 10 -3.45 -2.38 5.22
C ARG A 10 -3.06 -3.68 4.54
N MET A 11 -1.77 -3.84 4.26
CA MET A 11 -1.19 -5.07 3.75
C MET A 11 -0.82 -6.01 4.90
N ASN A 12 -1.69 -6.98 5.19
CA ASN A 12 -1.37 -8.03 6.17
C ASN A 12 -0.20 -8.89 5.67
N HIS A 13 0.77 -9.14 6.55
CA HIS A 13 1.80 -10.15 6.35
C HIS A 13 1.21 -11.51 6.69
N GLY A 14 0.69 -11.71 7.90
CA GLY A 14 0.15 -13.02 8.29
C GLY A 14 1.24 -14.09 8.38
N VAL A 15 1.00 -15.09 9.23
CA VAL A 15 2.00 -16.11 9.64
C VAL A 15 2.57 -16.91 8.45
N LYS A 16 1.86 -16.97 7.30
CA LYS A 16 2.31 -17.66 6.07
C LYS A 16 3.13 -16.78 5.12
N CYS A 17 3.12 -15.46 5.27
CA CYS A 17 3.91 -14.55 4.44
C CYS A 17 5.28 -14.25 5.07
N GLU A 18 5.52 -14.73 6.30
CA GLU A 18 6.82 -14.72 6.96
C GLU A 18 7.89 -15.55 6.21
N PHE A 19 7.51 -16.41 5.25
CA PHE A 19 8.44 -17.36 4.63
C PHE A 19 8.88 -17.05 3.18
N SER A 20 8.42 -15.99 2.52
CA SER A 20 9.18 -15.50 1.35
C SER A 20 9.00 -14.00 1.08
N LYS A 21 10.14 -13.30 1.06
CA LYS A 21 10.26 -11.92 0.55
C LYS A 21 9.56 -11.75 -0.81
N LYS A 22 9.64 -12.78 -1.65
CA LYS A 22 9.01 -12.81 -2.98
C LYS A 22 7.48 -12.66 -2.93
N ASN A 23 6.80 -13.35 -2.02
CA ASN A 23 5.33 -13.22 -1.91
C ASN A 23 4.93 -11.84 -1.39
N TRP A 24 5.75 -11.25 -0.53
CA TRP A 24 5.56 -9.89 -0.05
C TRP A 24 5.72 -8.87 -1.19
N GLU A 25 6.78 -9.01 -1.99
CA GLU A 25 7.06 -8.15 -3.16
C GLU A 25 5.92 -8.22 -4.18
N ILE A 26 5.47 -9.43 -4.55
CA ILE A 26 4.34 -9.63 -5.48
C ILE A 26 3.08 -8.94 -4.97
N LYS A 27 2.78 -9.07 -3.67
CA LYS A 27 1.58 -8.45 -3.08
C LYS A 27 1.69 -6.92 -3.07
N LEU A 28 2.87 -6.39 -2.74
CA LEU A 28 3.11 -4.96 -2.76
C LEU A 28 2.97 -4.42 -4.20
N GLU A 29 3.63 -5.04 -5.18
CA GLU A 29 3.55 -4.67 -6.59
C GLU A 29 2.11 -4.66 -7.08
N SER A 30 1.32 -5.69 -6.75
CA SER A 30 -0.10 -5.75 -7.11
C SER A 30 -0.91 -4.58 -6.54
N ILE A 31 -0.68 -4.20 -5.27
CA ILE A 31 -1.39 -3.06 -4.65
C ILE A 31 -0.94 -1.75 -5.29
N LEU A 32 0.35 -1.57 -5.57
CA LEU A 32 0.87 -0.36 -6.19
C LEU A 32 0.34 -0.18 -7.61
N ALA A 33 0.26 -1.26 -8.39
CA ALA A 33 -0.30 -1.25 -9.73
C ALA A 33 -1.79 -0.88 -9.71
N GLU A 34 -2.60 -1.55 -8.89
CA GLU A 34 -4.04 -1.27 -8.75
C GLU A 34 -4.30 0.20 -8.37
N MET A 35 -3.54 0.73 -7.40
CA MET A 35 -3.70 2.11 -6.95
C MET A 35 -3.24 3.12 -8.00
N GLY A 36 -2.15 2.81 -8.72
CA GLY A 36 -1.66 3.63 -9.83
C GLY A 36 -2.65 3.72 -10.98
N ASP A 37 -3.27 2.61 -11.37
CA ASP A 37 -4.31 2.56 -12.41
C ASP A 37 -5.55 3.38 -12.02
N ASP A 38 -5.88 3.42 -10.73
CA ASP A 38 -6.97 4.23 -10.16
C ASP A 38 -6.59 5.73 -9.97
N GLY A 39 -5.38 6.14 -10.37
CA GLY A 39 -4.87 7.51 -10.28
C GLY A 39 -4.47 7.93 -8.88
N TRP A 40 -4.09 6.99 -8.01
CA TRP A 40 -3.58 7.27 -6.67
C TRP A 40 -2.05 7.20 -6.62
N ASP A 41 -1.44 8.18 -5.95
CA ASP A 41 -0.01 8.14 -5.67
C ASP A 41 0.26 7.62 -4.26
N LEU A 42 1.30 6.80 -4.09
CA LEU A 42 1.79 6.46 -2.75
C LEU A 42 2.45 7.69 -2.11
N LYS A 43 1.93 8.11 -0.95
CA LYS A 43 2.45 9.27 -0.19
C LYS A 43 3.28 8.86 1.02
N SER A 44 2.95 7.74 1.65
CA SER A 44 3.68 7.22 2.81
C SER A 44 3.54 5.71 2.93
N PHE A 45 4.56 5.07 3.51
CA PHE A 45 4.54 3.66 3.87
C PHE A 45 5.08 3.49 5.30
N GLN A 46 4.43 2.63 6.08
CA GLN A 46 4.89 2.30 7.43
C GLN A 46 4.75 0.80 7.66
N SER A 47 5.87 0.14 7.97
CA SER A 47 5.89 -1.29 8.23
C SER A 47 5.87 -1.59 9.73
N HIS A 48 4.87 -2.36 10.17
CA HIS A 48 4.77 -2.92 11.52
C HIS A 48 5.02 -4.42 11.46
N VAL A 49 6.28 -4.76 11.16
CA VAL A 49 6.79 -6.14 11.20
C VAL A 49 6.61 -6.71 12.61
N PRO A 50 6.18 -7.97 12.76
CA PRO A 50 5.90 -8.96 11.71
C PRO A 50 4.45 -8.96 11.18
N SER A 51 3.59 -8.05 11.64
CA SER A 51 2.14 -8.20 11.46
C SER A 51 1.59 -7.66 10.13
N HIS A 52 1.91 -6.41 9.77
CA HIS A 52 1.38 -5.76 8.56
C HIS A 52 2.15 -4.50 8.16
N THR A 53 1.93 -4.05 6.93
CA THR A 53 2.39 -2.76 6.40
C THR A 53 1.18 -1.88 6.09
N HIS A 54 1.28 -0.60 6.43
CA HIS A 54 0.34 0.44 6.03
C HIS A 54 0.89 1.19 4.82
N LEU A 55 0.02 1.37 3.82
CA LEU A 55 0.28 2.17 2.64
C LEU A 55 -0.74 3.30 2.63
N ILE A 56 -0.27 4.54 2.57
CA ILE A 56 -1.11 5.73 2.47
C ILE A 56 -0.96 6.28 1.07
N PHE A 57 -2.07 6.29 0.35
CA PHE A 57 -2.18 6.85 -0.99
C PHE A 57 -2.91 8.19 -0.94
N GLY A 58 -2.60 9.07 -1.87
CA GLY A 58 -3.28 10.34 -2.02
C GLY A 58 -3.38 10.78 -3.47
N ARG A 59 -4.47 11.48 -3.79
CA ARG A 59 -4.69 12.10 -5.11
C ARG A 59 -5.34 13.46 -4.97
N GLU A 60 -5.15 14.33 -5.95
CA GLU A 60 -5.82 15.62 -5.99
C GLU A 60 -7.31 15.41 -6.28
N LYS A 61 -8.17 15.97 -5.44
CA LYS A 61 -9.63 15.94 -5.63
C LYS A 61 -9.94 16.86 -6.81
N SER A 62 -10.40 16.27 -7.92
CA SER A 62 -10.89 17.00 -9.08
C SER A 62 -12.12 17.85 -8.74
#